data_AF-A0A8T4W9V7-F1
#
_entry.id   AF-A0A8T4W9V7-F1
#
_cell.length_a   1.000
_cell.length_b   1.000
_cell.length_c   1.000
_cell.angle_alpha   90.00
_cell.angle_beta   90.00
_cell.angle_gamma   90.00
#
_symmetry.space_group_name_H-M   'P 1'
#
loop_
_entity.id
_entity.type
_entity.pdbx_description
1 polymer ?
#
loop_
_entity_poly.entity_id
_entity_poly.type
_entity_poly.pdbx_seq_one_letter_code
_entity_poly.pdbx_strand_id
1 'polypeptide(L)'
;MDDFGQPSYAWLPFAASGVLFGFLMAESQWDLLLFSAIIIGVLISGKVNKPQFSIGFVMIGIMLIIRGVPVITSLPELLLILGILLIASIVDERGNDWADRQQTTFVSGFFKYRFTLKVSVLILSIFWPGFWRAAVGLWFFDTGYEAAGIVDRNQFHDNH
;
A
#
# COMPACT_ATOMS: atom_id res chain seq x y z
N MET A 1 1.40 14.92 6.56
CA MET A 1 1.15 14.45 7.92
C MET A 1 2.44 14.50 8.70
N ASP A 2 2.66 15.62 9.41
CA ASP A 2 3.66 15.80 10.46
C ASP A 2 3.24 17.05 11.25
N ASP A 3 2.10 16.97 11.94
CA ASP A 3 1.61 18.05 12.82
C ASP A 3 1.44 17.60 14.27
N PHE A 4 1.79 16.34 14.57
CA PHE A 4 2.09 15.94 15.93
C PHE A 4 3.55 16.31 16.20
N GLY A 5 3.77 17.49 16.79
CA GLY A 5 5.08 18.01 17.21
C GLY A 5 5.83 17.18 18.27
N GLN A 6 5.67 15.86 18.27
CA GLN A 6 6.43 14.91 19.06
C GLN A 6 6.98 13.79 18.16
N PRO A 7 8.18 13.96 17.59
CA PRO A 7 8.83 12.97 16.71
C PRO A 7 9.12 11.60 17.37
N SER A 8 8.87 11.46 18.68
CA SER A 8 9.27 10.31 19.49
C SER A 8 8.35 9.08 19.41
N TYR A 9 7.13 9.17 18.85
CA TYR A 9 6.18 8.04 18.85
C TYR A 9 5.70 7.58 17.46
N ALA A 10 6.08 8.28 16.39
CA ALA A 10 5.69 7.92 15.03
C ALA A 10 6.22 6.53 14.59
N TRP A 11 7.28 6.03 15.21
CA TRP A 11 7.88 4.73 14.88
C TRP A 11 6.97 3.54 15.21
N LEU A 12 6.11 3.65 16.21
CA LEU A 12 5.25 2.55 16.67
C LEU A 12 4.20 2.14 15.62
N PRO A 13 3.39 3.06 15.03
CA PRO A 13 2.47 2.70 13.96
C PRO A 13 3.20 2.21 12.70
N PHE A 14 4.38 2.73 12.37
CA PHE A 14 5.18 2.23 11.23
C PHE A 14 5.71 0.82 11.49
N ALA A 15 6.19 0.53 12.69
CA ALA A 15 6.66 -0.81 13.05
C ALA A 15 5.50 -1.82 13.06
N ALA A 16 4.36 -1.46 13.65
CA ALA A 16 3.15 -2.29 13.65
C ALA A 16 2.65 -2.58 12.23
N SER A 17 2.62 -1.55 11.38
CA SER A 17 2.28 -1.69 9.96
C SER A 17 3.28 -2.60 9.26
N GLY A 18 4.58 -2.40 9.46
CA GLY A 18 5.62 -3.25 8.86
C GLY A 18 5.51 -4.72 9.25
N VAL A 19 5.19 -5.02 10.51
CA VAL A 19 4.92 -6.39 10.97
C VAL A 19 3.70 -6.98 10.26
N LEU A 20 2.60 -6.22 10.15
CA LEU A 20 1.38 -6.68 9.50
C LEU A 20 1.59 -6.91 7.99
N PHE A 21 2.26 -5.99 7.30
CA PHE A 21 2.64 -6.15 5.90
C PHE A 21 3.54 -7.37 5.70
N GLY A 22 4.59 -7.52 6.50
CA GLY A 22 5.49 -8.67 6.42
C GLY A 22 4.78 -10.00 6.70
N PHE A 23 3.83 -10.02 7.64
CA PHE A 23 2.99 -11.19 7.90
C PHE A 23 2.15 -11.55 6.67
N LEU A 24 1.42 -10.59 6.08
CA LEU A 24 0.58 -10.81 4.91
C LEU A 24 1.40 -11.24 3.68
N MET A 25 2.56 -10.62 3.46
CA MET A 25 3.48 -10.98 2.37
C MET A 25 3.98 -12.42 2.47
N ALA A 26 4.01 -13.00 3.67
CA ALA A 26 4.44 -14.38 3.88
C ALA A 26 3.33 -15.42 3.65
N GLU A 27 2.06 -15.01 3.50
CA GLU A 27 0.93 -15.95 3.39
C GLU A 27 0.79 -16.55 1.98
N SER A 28 1.03 -15.75 0.93
CA SER A 28 0.98 -16.26 -0.44
C SER A 28 1.85 -15.46 -1.40
N GLN A 29 2.24 -16.09 -2.52
CA GLN A 29 2.99 -15.40 -3.58
C GLN A 29 2.22 -14.21 -4.18
N TRP A 30 0.89 -14.24 -4.14
CA TRP A 30 0.05 -13.17 -4.65
C TRP A 30 0.06 -11.95 -3.72
N ASP A 31 0.01 -12.18 -2.41
CA ASP A 31 0.13 -11.14 -1.40
C ASP A 31 1.53 -10.53 -1.44
N LEU A 32 2.57 -11.38 -1.54
CA LEU A 32 3.95 -10.94 -1.73
C LEU A 32 4.07 -9.96 -2.91
N LEU A 33 3.49 -10.31 -4.07
CA LEU A 33 3.56 -9.47 -5.27
C LEU A 33 2.81 -8.16 -5.11
N LEU A 34 1.59 -8.22 -4.59
CA LEU A 34 0.76 -7.05 -4.39
C LEU A 34 1.41 -6.04 -3.45
N PHE A 35 1.82 -6.49 -2.26
CA PHE A 35 2.42 -5.60 -1.27
C PHE A 35 3.81 -5.12 -1.70
N SER A 36 4.59 -5.95 -2.41
CA SER A 36 5.85 -5.50 -3.02
C SER A 36 5.61 -4.38 -4.03
N ALA A 37 4.62 -4.52 -4.92
CA ALA A 37 4.28 -3.49 -5.89
C ALA A 37 3.87 -2.17 -5.22
N ILE A 38 3.05 -2.24 -4.17
CA ILE A 38 2.64 -1.06 -3.38
C ILE A 38 3.85 -0.39 -2.74
N ILE A 39 4.71 -1.15 -2.07
CA ILE A 39 5.91 -0.63 -1.39
C ILE A 39 6.83 0.05 -2.41
N ILE A 40 7.14 -0.63 -3.51
CA ILE A 40 8.04 -0.11 -4.54
C ILE A 40 7.41 1.13 -5.21
N GLY A 41 6.11 1.11 -5.52
CA GLY A 41 5.42 2.24 -6.13
C GLY A 41 5.44 3.50 -5.25
N VAL A 42 5.25 3.33 -3.94
CA VAL A 42 5.35 4.41 -2.94
C VAL A 42 6.79 4.93 -2.82
N LEU A 43 7.79 4.05 -2.83
CA LEU A 43 9.22 4.42 -2.81
C LEU A 43 9.61 5.23 -4.07
N ILE A 44 9.24 4.76 -5.25
CA ILE A 44 9.51 5.43 -6.54
C ILE A 44 8.82 6.80 -6.63
N SER A 45 7.65 6.93 -6.01
CA SER A 45 6.93 8.21 -5.98
C SER A 45 7.56 9.24 -5.06
N GLY A 46 8.54 8.86 -4.24
CA GLY A 46 9.32 9.78 -3.42
C GLY A 46 8.59 10.29 -2.17
N LYS A 47 7.43 9.70 -1.81
CA LYS A 47 6.72 10.04 -0.56
C LYS A 47 7.50 9.63 0.69
N VAL A 48 8.40 8.67 0.55
CA VAL A 48 9.17 8.10 1.66
C VAL A 48 10.56 8.73 1.69
N ASN A 49 10.63 10.00 2.09
CA ASN A 49 11.90 10.72 2.30
C ASN A 49 12.27 10.86 3.78
N LYS A 50 11.57 10.14 4.67
CA LYS A 50 11.71 10.27 6.12
C LYS A 50 12.30 9.00 6.74
N PRO A 51 13.36 9.09 7.58
CA PRO A 51 14.00 7.94 8.23
C PRO A 51 13.05 7.06 9.04
N GLN A 52 11.95 7.64 9.54
CA GLN A 52 10.94 6.93 10.33
C GLN A 52 10.25 5.81 9.54
N PHE A 53 10.16 5.92 8.21
CA PHE A 53 9.60 4.84 7.38
C PHE A 53 10.52 3.62 7.29
N SER A 54 11.83 3.79 7.50
CA SER A 54 12.81 2.70 7.46
C SER A 54 12.48 1.61 8.48
N ILE A 55 11.90 1.96 9.64
CA ILE A 55 11.55 0.96 10.64
C ILE A 55 10.45 0.01 10.13
N GLY A 56 9.50 0.51 9.34
CA GLY A 56 8.47 -0.33 8.71
C GLY A 56 9.09 -1.34 7.77
N PHE A 57 10.02 -0.91 6.90
CA PHE A 57 10.72 -1.81 5.98
C PHE A 57 11.59 -2.85 6.69
N VAL A 58 12.28 -2.44 7.76
CA VAL A 58 13.05 -3.37 8.60
C VAL A 58 12.13 -4.42 9.21
N MET A 59 10.96 -4.03 9.73
CA MET A 59 9.99 -4.97 10.30
C MET A 59 9.41 -5.93 9.25
N ILE A 60 9.15 -5.46 8.03
CA ILE A 60 8.77 -6.33 6.90
C ILE A 60 9.85 -7.39 6.65
N GLY A 61 11.12 -6.96 6.55
CA GLY A 61 12.25 -7.87 6.34
C GLY A 61 12.40 -8.90 7.46
N ILE A 62 12.30 -8.49 8.72
CA ILE A 62 12.33 -9.39 9.88
C ILE A 62 11.21 -10.43 9.78
N MET A 63 9.99 -10.01 9.46
CA MET A 63 8.86 -10.93 9.34
C MET A 63 9.05 -11.94 8.20
N LEU A 64 9.57 -11.51 7.05
CA LEU A 64 9.89 -12.42 5.94
C LEU A 64 11.02 -13.40 6.29
N ILE A 65 11.98 -13.01 7.12
CA ILE A 65 13.02 -13.92 7.64
C ILE A 65 12.40 -14.96 8.59
N ILE A 66 11.51 -14.54 9.49
CA ILE A 66 10.89 -15.42 10.50
C ILE A 66 9.89 -16.40 9.86
N ARG A 67 9.04 -15.92 8.96
CA ARG A 67 7.97 -16.71 8.32
C ARG A 67 8.43 -17.43 7.06
N GLY A 68 9.48 -16.93 6.43
CA GLY A 68 9.91 -17.36 5.11
C GLY A 68 9.21 -16.61 3.99
N VAL A 69 9.72 -16.79 2.77
CA VAL A 69 9.13 -16.26 1.54
C VAL A 69 8.30 -17.36 0.88
N PRO A 70 7.07 -17.06 0.41
CA PRO A 70 6.23 -18.01 -0.30
C PRO A 70 6.95 -18.66 -1.49
N VAL A 71 6.61 -19.93 -1.78
CA VAL A 71 7.14 -20.64 -2.95
C VAL A 71 6.66 -19.98 -4.23
N ILE A 72 7.61 -19.58 -5.08
CA ILE A 72 7.35 -18.97 -6.38
C ILE A 72 7.11 -20.07 -7.42
N THR A 73 5.92 -20.07 -8.03
CA THR A 73 5.54 -21.12 -9.00
C THR A 73 6.12 -20.88 -10.40
N SER A 74 6.26 -19.63 -10.84
CA SER A 74 6.74 -19.27 -12.19
C SER A 74 7.32 -17.86 -12.20
N LEU A 75 8.63 -17.74 -12.47
CA LEU A 75 9.32 -16.45 -12.45
C LEU A 75 8.84 -15.48 -13.54
N PRO A 76 8.65 -15.89 -14.82
CA PRO A 76 8.21 -14.97 -15.87
C PRO A 76 6.80 -14.39 -15.63
N GLU A 77 5.89 -15.24 -15.17
CA GLU A 77 4.51 -14.87 -14.83
C GLU A 77 4.49 -13.89 -13.65
N LEU A 78 5.30 -14.16 -12.64
CA LEU A 78 5.44 -13.33 -11.46
C LEU A 78 5.98 -11.93 -11.80
N LEU A 79 6.99 -11.84 -12.68
CA LEU A 79 7.52 -10.56 -13.15
C LEU A 79 6.50 -9.77 -13.97
N LEU A 80 5.70 -10.44 -14.80
CA LEU A 80 4.64 -9.79 -15.57
C LEU A 80 3.58 -9.18 -14.64
N ILE A 81 3.08 -9.96 -13.68
CA ILE A 81 2.08 -9.52 -12.71
C ILE A 81 2.64 -8.39 -11.84
N LEU A 82 3.87 -8.54 -11.33
CA LEU A 82 4.55 -7.49 -10.58
C LEU A 82 4.67 -6.20 -11.40
N GLY A 83 5.03 -6.29 -12.68
CA GLY A 83 5.12 -5.14 -13.58
C GLY A 83 3.79 -4.40 -13.74
N ILE A 84 2.70 -5.14 -13.97
CA ILE A 84 1.34 -4.57 -14.07
C ILE A 84 0.95 -3.86 -12.77
N LEU A 85 1.14 -4.54 -11.63
CA LEU A 85 0.78 -3.99 -10.31
C LEU A 85 1.64 -2.79 -9.95
N LEU A 86 2.93 -2.81 -10.31
CA LEU A 86 3.84 -1.70 -10.07
C LEU A 86 3.43 -0.46 -10.85
N ILE A 87 3.10 -0.62 -12.14
CA ILE A 87 2.59 0.48 -12.97
C ILE A 87 1.29 1.02 -12.35
N ALA A 88 0.35 0.14 -11.99
CA ALA A 88 -0.91 0.54 -11.36
C ALA A 88 -0.68 1.30 -10.05
N SER A 89 0.23 0.83 -9.19
CA SER A 89 0.57 1.48 -7.93
C SER A 89 1.22 2.86 -8.14
N ILE A 90 2.14 3.00 -9.09
CA ILE A 90 2.75 4.29 -9.42
C ILE A 90 1.71 5.26 -9.97
N VAL A 91 0.82 4.79 -10.85
CA VAL A 91 -0.27 5.60 -11.41
C VAL A 91 -1.20 6.08 -10.31
N ASP A 92 -1.59 5.22 -9.37
CA ASP A 92 -2.41 5.62 -8.24
C ASP A 92 -1.72 6.65 -7.36
N GLU A 93 -0.43 6.46 -7.06
CA GLU A 93 0.30 7.36 -6.18
C GLU A 93 0.49 8.75 -6.80
N ARG A 94 0.88 8.80 -8.09
CA ARG A 94 1.03 10.06 -8.84
C ARG A 94 -0.32 10.72 -9.12
N GLY A 95 -1.35 9.92 -9.39
CA GLY A 95 -2.71 10.39 -9.58
C GLY A 95 -3.27 11.00 -8.29
N ASN A 96 -3.00 10.39 -7.14
CA ASN A 96 -3.40 10.89 -5.83
C ASN A 96 -2.76 12.28 -5.56
N ASP A 97 -1.46 12.42 -5.83
CA ASP A 97 -0.75 13.71 -5.68
C ASP A 97 -1.29 14.80 -6.62
N TRP A 98 -1.71 14.42 -7.83
CA TRP A 98 -2.35 15.32 -8.78
C TRP A 98 -3.76 15.71 -8.33
N ALA A 99 -4.53 14.74 -7.82
CA ALA A 99 -5.90 14.94 -7.35
C ALA A 99 -5.96 15.87 -6.12
N ASP A 100 -4.97 15.82 -5.24
CA ASP A 100 -4.85 16.72 -4.09
C ASP A 100 -4.61 18.19 -4.50
N ARG A 101 -4.10 18.44 -5.71
CA ARG A 101 -3.85 19.80 -6.22
C ARG A 101 -5.01 20.39 -7.02
N GLN A 102 -6.02 19.59 -7.37
CA GLN A 102 -7.15 20.03 -8.19
C GLN A 102 -8.44 20.12 -7.38
N GLN A 103 -9.30 21.09 -7.74
CA GLN A 103 -10.65 21.16 -7.19
C GLN A 103 -11.51 20.00 -7.72
N THR A 104 -12.35 19.50 -6.83
CA THR A 104 -13.24 18.33 -6.92
C THR A 104 -13.81 18.07 -8.31
N THR A 105 -13.20 17.12 -9.02
CA THR A 105 -13.78 16.48 -10.21
C THR A 105 -13.94 14.98 -9.93
N PHE A 106 -14.83 14.30 -10.65
CA PHE A 106 -14.99 12.84 -10.51
C PHE A 106 -13.66 12.08 -10.68
N VAL A 107 -12.81 12.56 -11.60
CA VAL A 107 -11.47 12.02 -11.86
C VAL A 107 -10.54 12.23 -10.66
N SER A 108 -10.62 13.36 -9.95
CA SER A 108 -9.85 13.56 -8.73
C SER A 108 -10.28 12.61 -7.61
N GLY A 109 -11.58 12.28 -7.53
CA GLY A 109 -12.09 11.24 -6.64
C GLY A 109 -11.49 9.86 -6.93
N PHE A 110 -11.46 9.45 -8.21
CA PHE A 110 -10.93 8.14 -8.62
C PHE A 110 -9.48 7.90 -8.15
N PHE A 111 -8.59 8.88 -8.33
CA PHE A 111 -7.20 8.76 -7.92
C PHE A 111 -6.99 8.96 -6.41
N LYS A 112 -7.86 9.71 -5.74
CA LYS A 112 -7.81 9.87 -4.28
C LYS A 112 -8.00 8.55 -3.54
N TYR A 113 -8.81 7.65 -4.10
CA TYR A 113 -9.16 6.35 -3.50
C TYR A 113 -8.36 5.16 -4.03
N ARG A 114 -7.20 5.40 -4.67
CA ARG A 114 -6.31 4.37 -5.24
C ARG A 114 -7.08 3.32 -6.06
N PHE A 115 -7.96 3.81 -6.93
CA PHE A 115 -8.89 2.93 -7.63
C PHE A 115 -8.21 2.14 -8.76
N THR A 116 -7.06 2.59 -9.28
CA THR A 116 -6.35 1.90 -10.37
C THR A 116 -5.87 0.54 -9.90
N LEU A 117 -5.23 0.46 -8.74
CA LEU A 117 -4.72 -0.78 -8.17
C LEU A 117 -5.87 -1.73 -7.81
N LYS A 118 -6.96 -1.23 -7.21
CA LYS A 118 -8.16 -2.03 -6.93
C LYS A 118 -8.71 -2.69 -8.19
N VAL A 119 -8.83 -1.93 -9.30
CA VAL A 119 -9.31 -2.45 -10.58
C VAL A 119 -8.31 -3.43 -11.21
N SER A 120 -7.02 -3.10 -11.24
CA SER A 120 -5.99 -3.98 -11.80
C SER A 120 -5.96 -5.33 -11.10
N VAL A 121 -6.07 -5.33 -9.77
CA VAL A 121 -6.07 -6.54 -8.94
C VAL A 121 -7.34 -7.37 -9.15
N LEU A 122 -8.50 -6.73 -9.33
CA LEU A 122 -9.73 -7.42 -9.72
C LEU A 122 -9.63 -8.05 -11.12
N ILE A 123 -9.10 -7.34 -12.11
CA ILE A 123 -8.90 -7.89 -13.46
C ILE A 123 -7.92 -9.07 -13.42
N LEU A 124 -6.81 -8.94 -12.69
CA LEU A 124 -5.86 -10.03 -12.51
C LEU A 124 -6.51 -11.24 -11.83
N SER A 125 -7.42 -11.03 -10.88
CA SER A 125 -8.14 -12.15 -10.24
C SER A 125 -9.03 -12.96 -11.17
N ILE A 126 -9.44 -12.40 -12.32
CA ILE A 126 -10.21 -13.13 -13.35
C ILE A 126 -9.31 -14.16 -14.05
N PHE A 127 -8.07 -13.77 -14.37
CA PHE A 127 -7.10 -14.63 -15.05
C PHE A 127 -6.33 -15.55 -14.09
N TRP A 128 -6.10 -15.08 -12.86
CA TRP A 128 -5.43 -15.78 -11.77
C TRP A 128 -6.34 -15.85 -10.55
N PRO A 129 -7.21 -16.87 -10.45
CA PRO A 129 -8.16 -16.98 -9.34
C PRO A 129 -7.52 -16.99 -7.95
N GLY A 130 -6.26 -17.44 -7.84
CA GLY A 130 -5.49 -17.39 -6.60
C GLY A 130 -5.27 -15.96 -6.07
N PHE A 131 -5.29 -14.96 -6.96
CA PHE A 131 -5.14 -13.54 -6.66
C PHE A 131 -6.39 -12.94 -5.99
N TRP A 132 -7.53 -13.63 -6.02
CA TRP A 132 -8.77 -13.17 -5.40
C TRP A 132 -8.63 -12.86 -3.91
N ARG A 133 -7.87 -13.68 -3.17
CA ARG A 133 -7.63 -13.44 -1.73
C ARG A 133 -6.85 -12.15 -1.49
N ALA A 134 -5.80 -11.92 -2.28
CA ALA A 134 -5.03 -10.69 -2.24
C ALA A 134 -5.88 -9.48 -2.63
N ALA A 135 -6.79 -9.63 -3.60
CA ALA A 135 -7.76 -8.61 -3.97
C ALA A 135 -8.66 -8.21 -2.80
N VAL A 136 -9.32 -9.17 -2.18
CA VAL A 136 -10.18 -8.90 -1.02
C VAL A 136 -9.36 -8.26 0.12
N GLY A 137 -8.15 -8.76 0.37
CA GLY A 137 -7.23 -8.20 1.36
C GLY A 137 -6.90 -6.72 1.10
N LEU A 138 -6.65 -6.35 -0.16
CA LEU A 138 -6.42 -4.96 -0.56
C LEU A 138 -7.59 -4.05 -0.21
N TRP A 139 -8.82 -4.49 -0.48
CA TRP A 139 -10.01 -3.69 -0.20
C TRP A 139 -10.19 -3.42 1.30
N PHE A 140 -9.96 -4.42 2.15
CA PHE A 140 -9.97 -4.22 3.61
C PHE A 140 -8.84 -3.30 4.06
N PHE A 141 -7.64 -3.47 3.51
CA PHE A 141 -6.49 -2.63 3.83
C PHE A 141 -6.75 -1.15 3.47
N ASP A 142 -7.22 -0.88 2.25
CA ASP A 142 -7.51 0.48 1.80
C ASP A 142 -8.67 1.10 2.59
N THR A 143 -9.71 0.33 2.92
CA THR A 143 -10.80 0.82 3.78
C THR A 143 -10.28 1.25 5.15
N GLY A 144 -9.35 0.47 5.73
CA GLY A 144 -8.71 0.83 7.00
C GLY A 144 -7.86 2.10 6.88
N TYR A 145 -7.11 2.25 5.78
CA TYR A 145 -6.31 3.45 5.52
C TYR A 145 -7.20 4.70 5.34
N GLU A 146 -8.29 4.58 4.58
CA GLU A 146 -9.26 5.64 4.37
C GLU A 146 -9.94 6.05 5.69
N ALA A 147 -10.34 5.08 6.52
CA ALA A 147 -10.91 5.34 7.84
C ALA A 147 -9.93 6.10 8.74
N ALA A 148 -8.65 5.70 8.76
CA ALA A 148 -7.62 6.41 9.51
C ALA A 148 -7.41 7.84 9.02
N GLY A 149 -7.45 8.07 7.70
CA GLY A 149 -7.35 9.40 7.10
C GLY A 149 -8.53 10.32 7.41
N ILE A 150 -9.75 9.76 7.55
CA ILE A 150 -10.94 10.52 7.96
C ILE A 150 -10.84 10.95 9.43
N VAL A 151 -10.39 10.04 10.32
CA VAL A 151 -10.22 10.34 11.74
C VAL A 151 -9.22 11.48 11.94
N ASP A 152 -8.10 11.45 11.23
CA ASP A 152 -7.10 12.52 11.27
C ASP A 152 -7.69 13.86 10.81
N ARG A 153 -8.43 13.87 9.69
CA ARG A 153 -9.06 15.10 9.17
C ARG A 153 -10.09 15.68 10.14
N ASN A 154 -10.86 14.85 10.84
CA ASN A 154 -11.86 15.32 11.81
C ASN A 154 -11.21 15.91 13.07
N GLN A 155 -10.07 15.37 13.53
CA GLN A 155 -9.33 15.94 14.65
C GLN A 155 -8.77 17.34 14.36
N PHE A 156 -8.48 17.68 13.10
CA PHE A 156 -8.10 19.04 12.70
C PHE A 156 -9.28 20.02 12.70
N HIS A 157 -10.50 19.54 12.48
CA HIS A 157 -11.70 20.38 12.48
C HIS A 157 -12.21 20.70 13.90
N ASP A 158 -11.98 19.83 14.88
CA ASP A 158 -12.42 20.05 16.28
C ASP A 158 -11.44 20.90 17.12
N ASN A 159 -10.24 21.23 16.59
CA ASN A 159 -9.22 22.04 17.26
C ASN A 159 -9.15 23.51 16.76
N HIS A 160 -10.14 23.95 15.96
CA HIS A 160 -10.30 25.32 15.47
C HIS A 160 -11.72 25.83 15.74
#